data_AF-A0A1V0CMD5-F1
#
_entry.id   AF-A0A1V0CMD5-F1
#
_cell.length_a   1.000
_cell.length_b   1.000
_cell.length_c   1.000
_cell.angle_alpha   90.00
_cell.angle_beta   90.00
_cell.angle_gamma   90.00
#
_symmetry.space_group_name_H-M   'P 1'
#
loop_
_entity.id
_entity.type
_entity.pdbx_description
1 polymer ?
#
loop_
_entity_poly.entity_id
_entity_poly.type
_entity_poly.pdbx_seq_one_letter_code
_entity_poly.pdbx_strand_id
1 'polypeptide(L)'
;YGVMSIENMKKLNEAYQILQTALKQGLPALKENNGTVNVTYSYTCSGEGNNNCDVPATNRNGGTKTKTQTIDGKLVNTTISSKVVDSTASGNTLHVSYTEITNTLSNVPDSAQFLLAQASTLINTINTACPYFHVANSNSPNAPKMEPTKGKLCGFTDEISAIQKMIADAQELVNQTSAINSNEQTAPVGGSNGKPFNPYTDASFAQGMLANASAQAKMLDLAHQVGQTLNPDNLTGFQNFVKNFLATCNNPSTAGTGSTQGSAPGTVTTQTFASGCAYVEQTITNLSNSIAHFGTQEQQIQQAENIADTLVNFKSRYNELGNTYNSITTALSKVPNAQSLQNVVSKKNNPYSPQGIETNYYLNPNSYNQIQTINQELGRNPFRKMGIVSSQTNNGAMNGIGIQVGYKQFFGQKRKWGARYYGFFDYNHA
;
A
#
# COMPACT_ATOMS: atom_id res chain seq x y z
N TYR A 1 -23.92 17.60 -17.63
CA TYR A 1 -23.72 16.20 -17.18
C TYR A 1 -25.04 15.46 -17.36
N GLY A 2 -25.01 14.30 -18.01
CA GLY A 2 -26.21 13.56 -18.43
C GLY A 2 -26.25 12.15 -17.86
N VAL A 3 -27.14 11.30 -18.37
CA VAL A 3 -27.24 9.90 -17.95
C VAL A 3 -26.02 9.12 -18.46
N MET A 4 -25.52 8.17 -17.66
CA MET A 4 -24.47 7.26 -18.12
C MET A 4 -25.00 6.42 -19.29
N SER A 5 -24.25 6.34 -20.38
CA SER A 5 -24.61 5.46 -21.49
C SER A 5 -24.67 4.00 -21.04
N ILE A 6 -25.53 3.20 -21.67
CA ILE A 6 -25.64 1.76 -21.36
C ILE A 6 -24.34 1.02 -21.67
N GLU A 7 -23.57 1.47 -22.66
CA GLU A 7 -22.23 0.96 -22.94
C GLU A 7 -21.28 1.13 -21.74
N ASN A 8 -21.20 2.35 -21.19
CA ASN A 8 -20.40 2.62 -19.99
C ASN A 8 -20.94 1.85 -18.78
N MET A 9 -22.27 1.72 -18.65
CA MET A 9 -22.88 0.95 -17.56
C MET A 9 -22.56 -0.55 -17.66
N LYS A 10 -22.54 -1.13 -18.87
CA LYS A 10 -22.13 -2.53 -19.08
C LYS A 10 -20.67 -2.75 -18.67
N LYS A 11 -19.77 -1.83 -19.07
CA LYS A 11 -18.35 -1.86 -18.69
C LYS A 11 -18.16 -1.74 -17.17
N LEU A 12 -18.87 -0.79 -16.55
CA LEU A 12 -18.89 -0.60 -15.10
C LEU A 12 -19.39 -1.84 -14.36
N ASN A 13 -20.53 -2.39 -14.81
CA ASN A 13 -21.16 -3.54 -14.18
C ASN A 13 -20.30 -4.79 -14.30
N GLU A 14 -19.69 -5.09 -15.45
CA GLU A 14 -18.82 -6.26 -15.60
C GLU A 14 -17.64 -6.21 -14.60
N ALA A 15 -16.96 -5.07 -14.51
CA ALA A 15 -15.87 -4.87 -13.55
C ALA A 15 -16.37 -5.02 -12.09
N TYR A 16 -17.52 -4.42 -11.76
CA TYR A 16 -18.14 -4.55 -10.45
C TYR A 16 -18.47 -6.00 -10.09
N GLN A 17 -19.10 -6.76 -11.00
CA GLN A 17 -19.48 -8.16 -10.76
C GLN A 17 -18.27 -9.06 -10.57
N ILE A 18 -17.19 -8.85 -11.35
CA ILE A 18 -15.92 -9.57 -11.17
C ILE A 18 -15.35 -9.31 -9.78
N LEU A 19 -15.24 -8.03 -9.37
CA LEU A 19 -14.70 -7.64 -8.06
C LEU A 19 -15.54 -8.22 -6.92
N GLN A 20 -16.86 -8.08 -6.97
CA GLN A 20 -17.74 -8.60 -5.91
C GLN A 20 -17.67 -10.12 -5.80
N THR A 21 -17.59 -10.83 -6.93
CA THR A 21 -17.46 -12.30 -6.93
C THR A 21 -16.13 -12.74 -6.35
N ALA A 22 -15.02 -12.09 -6.73
CA ALA A 22 -13.69 -12.37 -6.19
C ALA A 22 -13.61 -12.06 -4.68
N LEU A 23 -14.16 -10.92 -4.24
CA LEU A 23 -14.22 -10.56 -2.82
C LEU A 23 -15.03 -11.57 -2.01
N LYS A 24 -16.14 -12.07 -2.56
CA LYS A 24 -16.97 -13.09 -1.92
C LYS A 24 -16.25 -14.43 -1.77
N GLN A 25 -15.43 -14.81 -2.76
CA GLN A 25 -14.60 -16.02 -2.71
C GLN A 25 -13.40 -15.87 -1.76
N GLY A 26 -12.89 -14.65 -1.61
CA GLY A 26 -11.66 -14.33 -0.89
C GLY A 26 -10.50 -14.12 -1.84
N LEU A 27 -9.71 -13.07 -1.60
CA LEU A 27 -8.58 -12.74 -2.47
C LEU A 27 -7.39 -13.66 -2.17
N PRO A 28 -6.69 -14.16 -3.21
CA PRO A 28 -5.52 -15.00 -3.03
C PRO A 28 -4.31 -14.19 -2.53
N ALA A 29 -3.28 -14.88 -2.03
CA ALA A 29 -2.01 -14.24 -1.68
C ALA A 29 -1.31 -13.69 -2.94
N LEU A 30 -0.47 -12.66 -2.81
CA LEU A 30 0.18 -11.99 -3.96
C LEU A 30 1.01 -12.93 -4.85
N LYS A 31 1.56 -14.02 -4.30
CA LYS A 31 2.32 -15.02 -5.06
C LYS A 31 1.45 -15.91 -5.95
N GLU A 32 0.16 -16.03 -5.65
CA GLU A 32 -0.80 -16.87 -6.37
C GLU A 32 -1.42 -16.08 -7.52
N ASN A 33 -0.75 -16.06 -8.68
CA ASN A 33 -1.17 -15.34 -9.87
C ASN A 33 -2.06 -16.16 -10.83
N ASN A 34 -2.17 -17.47 -10.59
CA ASN A 34 -2.82 -18.40 -11.50
C ASN A 34 -4.28 -18.74 -11.14
N GLY A 35 -4.80 -18.24 -10.00
CA GLY A 35 -6.19 -18.46 -9.59
C GLY A 35 -7.23 -17.90 -10.57
N THR A 36 -8.45 -18.42 -10.47
CA THR A 36 -9.56 -18.01 -11.32
C THR A 36 -10.89 -18.10 -10.60
N VAL A 37 -11.83 -17.26 -11.04
CA VAL A 37 -13.23 -17.24 -10.59
C VAL A 37 -14.19 -17.31 -11.76
N ASN A 38 -15.37 -17.88 -11.54
CA ASN A 38 -16.47 -17.87 -12.50
C ASN A 38 -17.47 -16.80 -12.11
N VAL A 39 -17.83 -15.92 -13.04
CA VAL A 39 -18.68 -14.76 -12.80
C VAL A 39 -19.94 -14.89 -13.65
N THR A 40 -21.12 -14.70 -13.05
CA THR A 40 -22.38 -14.67 -13.78
C THR A 40 -23.20 -13.47 -13.35
N TYR A 41 -23.72 -12.72 -14.33
CA TYR A 41 -24.63 -11.60 -14.08
C TYR A 41 -25.64 -11.47 -15.22
N SER A 42 -26.79 -10.87 -14.91
CA SER A 42 -27.84 -10.62 -15.89
C SER A 42 -28.32 -9.17 -15.90
N TYR A 43 -28.89 -8.75 -17.01
CA TYR A 43 -29.60 -7.48 -17.15
C TYR A 43 -30.79 -7.64 -18.11
N THR A 44 -31.77 -6.75 -18.00
CA THR A 44 -33.02 -6.81 -18.77
C THR A 44 -33.27 -5.55 -19.59
N CYS A 45 -33.88 -5.69 -20.76
CA CYS A 45 -34.36 -4.58 -21.58
C CYS A 45 -35.86 -4.72 -21.84
N SER A 46 -36.61 -3.66 -21.57
CA SER A 46 -38.03 -3.51 -21.87
C SER A 46 -38.29 -2.12 -22.47
N GLY A 47 -39.51 -1.90 -22.95
CA GLY A 47 -39.92 -0.65 -23.60
C GLY A 47 -39.72 -0.67 -25.12
N GLU A 48 -40.62 0.00 -25.83
CA GLU A 48 -40.58 0.12 -27.28
C GLU A 48 -39.29 0.82 -27.74
N GLY A 49 -38.65 0.28 -28.78
CA GLY A 49 -37.40 0.83 -29.32
C GLY A 49 -36.13 0.52 -28.52
N ASN A 50 -36.19 -0.24 -27.42
CA ASN A 50 -35.01 -0.58 -26.65
C ASN A 50 -34.14 -1.66 -27.33
N ASN A 51 -32.99 -1.23 -27.84
CA ASN A 51 -32.02 -2.05 -28.56
C ASN A 51 -30.81 -2.50 -27.73
N ASN A 52 -30.77 -2.21 -26.41
CA ASN A 52 -29.61 -2.51 -25.58
C ASN A 52 -29.39 -4.00 -25.32
N CYS A 53 -30.39 -4.83 -25.58
CA CYS A 53 -30.35 -6.29 -25.51
C CYS A 53 -30.31 -6.95 -26.89
N ASP A 54 -30.09 -6.17 -27.95
CA ASP A 54 -29.84 -6.70 -29.29
C ASP A 54 -28.41 -7.25 -29.31
N VAL A 55 -28.25 -8.43 -28.72
CA VAL A 55 -26.97 -9.15 -28.72
C VAL A 55 -26.78 -9.88 -30.05
N PRO A 56 -25.54 -10.08 -30.51
CA PRO A 56 -25.26 -10.79 -31.75
C PRO A 56 -25.42 -12.32 -31.60
N ALA A 57 -26.41 -12.77 -30.85
CA ALA A 57 -26.85 -14.15 -30.79
C ALA A 57 -27.72 -14.44 -32.02
N THR A 58 -27.66 -15.68 -32.53
CA THR A 58 -28.41 -16.11 -33.73
C THR A 58 -29.92 -16.01 -33.57
N ASN A 59 -30.42 -15.96 -32.32
CA ASN A 59 -31.83 -15.80 -31.99
C ASN A 59 -31.97 -14.93 -30.73
N ARG A 60 -32.93 -13.99 -30.71
CA ARG A 60 -33.23 -13.16 -29.53
C ARG A 60 -33.90 -13.95 -28.41
N ASN A 61 -34.63 -15.02 -28.72
CA ASN A 61 -35.25 -15.88 -27.72
C ASN A 61 -34.58 -17.26 -27.68
N GLY A 62 -33.87 -17.58 -26.61
CA GLY A 62 -33.14 -18.84 -26.42
C GLY A 62 -31.78 -18.90 -27.13
N GLY A 63 -31.35 -17.81 -27.78
CA GLY A 63 -30.04 -17.77 -28.44
C GLY A 63 -28.90 -17.69 -27.44
N THR A 64 -27.80 -18.36 -27.78
CA THR A 64 -26.56 -18.35 -27.01
C THR A 64 -25.39 -18.05 -27.91
N LYS A 65 -24.42 -17.28 -27.42
CA LYS A 65 -23.16 -17.04 -28.11
C LYS A 65 -22.01 -17.13 -27.12
N THR A 66 -21.02 -17.95 -27.45
CA THR A 66 -19.76 -18.02 -26.71
C THR A 66 -18.69 -17.23 -27.46
N LYS A 67 -17.95 -16.41 -26.72
CA LYS A 67 -16.74 -15.73 -27.20
C LYS A 67 -15.60 -16.10 -26.27
N THR A 68 -14.44 -16.34 -26.84
CA THR A 68 -13.20 -16.54 -26.08
C THR A 68 -12.35 -15.30 -26.23
N GLN A 69 -11.86 -14.76 -25.12
CA GLN A 69 -10.98 -13.61 -25.08
C GLN A 69 -9.79 -13.88 -24.16
N THR A 70 -8.62 -13.41 -24.54
CA THR A 70 -7.45 -13.48 -23.66
C THR A 70 -7.45 -12.28 -22.73
N ILE A 71 -7.51 -12.53 -21.41
CA ILE A 71 -7.46 -11.53 -20.35
C ILE A 71 -6.31 -11.89 -19.42
N ASP A 72 -5.34 -10.99 -19.25
CA ASP A 72 -4.15 -11.22 -18.41
C ASP A 72 -3.43 -12.54 -18.73
N GLY A 73 -3.29 -12.85 -20.03
CA GLY A 73 -2.70 -14.10 -20.50
C GLY A 73 -3.57 -15.36 -20.33
N LYS A 74 -4.75 -15.27 -19.73
CA LYS A 74 -5.70 -16.40 -19.56
C LYS A 74 -6.81 -16.37 -20.60
N LEU A 75 -7.21 -17.55 -21.07
CA LEU A 75 -8.37 -17.71 -21.95
C LEU A 75 -9.65 -17.68 -21.11
N VAL A 76 -10.39 -16.58 -21.23
CA VAL A 76 -11.69 -16.38 -20.60
C VAL A 76 -12.79 -16.67 -21.62
N ASN A 77 -13.69 -17.58 -21.26
CA ASN A 77 -14.85 -17.92 -22.08
C ASN A 77 -16.06 -17.16 -21.56
N THR A 78 -16.60 -16.27 -22.39
CA THR A 78 -17.81 -15.51 -22.10
C THR A 78 -18.96 -16.10 -22.89
N THR A 79 -19.91 -16.72 -22.20
CA THR A 79 -21.17 -17.20 -22.76
C THR A 79 -22.25 -16.18 -22.49
N ILE A 80 -22.87 -15.68 -23.56
CA ILE A 80 -23.95 -14.70 -23.53
C ILE A 80 -25.22 -15.41 -23.98
N SER A 81 -26.20 -15.55 -23.11
CA SER A 81 -27.52 -16.11 -23.43
C SER A 81 -28.59 -15.03 -23.41
N SER A 82 -29.58 -15.17 -24.29
CA SER A 82 -30.71 -14.24 -24.41
C SER A 82 -32.04 -15.00 -24.30
N LYS A 83 -32.96 -14.46 -23.50
CA LYS A 83 -34.30 -15.01 -23.29
C LYS A 83 -35.33 -13.89 -23.38
N VAL A 84 -36.42 -14.11 -24.12
CA VAL A 84 -37.56 -13.18 -24.15
C VAL A 84 -38.62 -13.69 -23.20
N VAL A 85 -39.12 -12.81 -22.33
CA VAL A 85 -40.23 -13.08 -21.41
C VAL A 85 -41.41 -12.21 -21.80
N ASP A 86 -42.54 -12.85 -22.08
CA ASP A 86 -43.77 -12.16 -22.46
C ASP A 86 -44.45 -11.47 -21.26
N SER A 87 -45.21 -10.39 -21.51
CA SER A 87 -45.97 -9.67 -20.48
C SER A 87 -46.98 -10.54 -19.76
N THR A 88 -47.51 -11.57 -20.43
CA THR A 88 -48.49 -12.54 -19.89
C THR A 88 -47.86 -13.83 -19.38
N ALA A 89 -46.52 -13.95 -19.44
CA ALA A 89 -45.82 -15.15 -18.99
C ALA A 89 -46.06 -15.39 -17.49
N SER A 90 -46.28 -16.66 -17.13
CA SER A 90 -46.45 -17.07 -15.73
C SER A 90 -45.23 -16.65 -14.90
N GLY A 91 -45.47 -15.94 -13.79
CA GLY A 91 -44.42 -15.41 -12.91
C GLY A 91 -43.86 -14.04 -13.30
N ASN A 92 -44.28 -13.43 -14.42
CA ASN A 92 -43.90 -12.06 -14.76
C ASN A 92 -44.74 -11.04 -13.97
N THR A 93 -44.15 -10.43 -12.95
CA THR A 93 -44.80 -9.41 -12.10
C THR A 93 -44.69 -7.99 -12.66
N LEU A 94 -43.94 -7.78 -13.75
CA LEU A 94 -43.74 -6.45 -14.35
C LEU A 94 -44.85 -6.07 -15.34
N HIS A 95 -45.67 -7.03 -15.78
CA HIS A 95 -46.75 -6.86 -16.76
C HIS A 95 -46.32 -6.21 -18.09
N VAL A 96 -45.04 -6.29 -18.41
CA VAL A 96 -44.44 -5.86 -19.69
C VAL A 96 -43.50 -6.94 -20.21
N SER A 97 -43.41 -7.06 -21.53
CA SER A 97 -42.46 -7.98 -22.15
C SER A 97 -41.04 -7.43 -22.03
N TYR A 98 -40.07 -8.31 -21.78
CA TYR A 98 -38.66 -7.92 -21.67
C TYR A 98 -37.73 -8.99 -22.26
N THR A 99 -36.52 -8.57 -22.62
CA THR A 99 -35.42 -9.46 -22.98
C THR A 99 -34.44 -9.51 -21.81
N GLU A 100 -34.13 -10.70 -21.31
CA GLU A 100 -33.09 -10.94 -20.32
C GLU A 100 -31.81 -11.40 -21.04
N ILE A 101 -30.68 -10.80 -20.68
CA ILE A 101 -29.34 -11.21 -21.10
C ILE A 101 -28.60 -11.73 -19.88
N THR A 102 -28.07 -12.95 -19.97
CA THR A 102 -27.19 -13.53 -18.94
C THR A 102 -25.79 -13.65 -19.53
N ASN A 103 -24.79 -13.15 -18.80
CA ASN A 103 -23.38 -13.29 -19.14
C ASN A 103 -22.74 -14.21 -18.12
N THR A 104 -22.11 -15.28 -18.59
CA THR A 104 -21.32 -16.20 -17.78
C THR A 104 -19.89 -16.17 -18.28
N LEU A 105 -18.99 -15.65 -17.46
CA LEU A 105 -17.56 -15.60 -17.71
C LEU A 105 -16.90 -16.72 -16.91
N SER A 106 -16.20 -17.61 -17.60
CA SER A 106 -15.47 -18.71 -16.99
C SER A 106 -13.97 -18.47 -17.02
N ASN A 107 -13.28 -18.93 -15.96
CA ASN A 107 -11.82 -18.81 -15.80
C ASN A 107 -11.31 -17.35 -15.75
N VAL A 108 -12.10 -16.43 -15.20
CA VAL A 108 -11.68 -15.03 -15.02
C VAL A 108 -10.51 -15.01 -14.05
N PRO A 109 -9.37 -14.36 -14.34
CA PRO A 109 -8.26 -14.25 -13.39
C PRO A 109 -8.70 -13.60 -12.07
N ASP A 110 -8.09 -13.98 -10.95
CA ASP A 110 -8.31 -13.35 -9.63
C ASP A 110 -7.01 -12.83 -9.00
N SER A 111 -5.95 -12.70 -9.80
CA SER A 111 -4.67 -12.14 -9.36
C SER A 111 -4.85 -10.70 -8.86
N ALA A 112 -4.01 -10.28 -7.90
CA ALA A 112 -4.05 -8.90 -7.39
C ALA A 112 -3.90 -7.87 -8.52
N GLN A 113 -3.00 -8.13 -9.48
CA GLN A 113 -2.78 -7.27 -10.65
C GLN A 113 -4.05 -7.13 -11.49
N PHE A 114 -4.73 -8.24 -11.80
CA PHE A 114 -5.94 -8.23 -12.60
C PHE A 114 -7.09 -7.53 -11.88
N LEU A 115 -7.31 -7.82 -10.60
CA LEU A 115 -8.38 -7.21 -9.82
C LEU A 115 -8.17 -5.70 -9.63
N LEU A 116 -6.92 -5.24 -9.45
CA LEU A 116 -6.60 -3.81 -9.44
C LEU A 116 -6.91 -3.14 -10.79
N ALA A 117 -6.69 -3.84 -11.91
CA ALA A 117 -7.10 -3.34 -13.23
C ALA A 117 -8.63 -3.25 -13.37
N GLN A 118 -9.39 -4.17 -12.78
CA GLN A 118 -10.86 -4.09 -12.72
C GLN A 118 -11.31 -2.91 -11.82
N ALA A 119 -10.70 -2.72 -10.67
CA ALA A 119 -10.97 -1.57 -9.79
C ALA A 119 -10.65 -0.24 -10.50
N SER A 120 -9.53 -0.18 -11.23
CA SER A 120 -9.17 0.96 -12.07
C SER A 120 -10.20 1.21 -13.16
N THR A 121 -10.66 0.15 -13.84
CA THR A 121 -11.70 0.24 -14.87
C THR A 121 -13.00 0.79 -14.30
N LEU A 122 -13.41 0.31 -13.12
CA LEU A 122 -14.62 0.75 -12.41
C LEU A 122 -14.57 2.25 -12.10
N ILE A 123 -13.54 2.72 -11.39
CA ILE A 123 -13.44 4.12 -10.97
C ILE A 123 -13.23 5.07 -12.17
N ASN A 124 -12.43 4.67 -13.16
CA ASN A 124 -12.18 5.49 -14.34
C ASN A 124 -13.41 5.59 -15.23
N THR A 125 -14.21 4.53 -15.36
CA THR A 125 -15.48 4.60 -16.11
C THR A 125 -16.44 5.58 -15.46
N ILE A 126 -16.54 5.58 -14.13
CA ILE A 126 -17.34 6.57 -13.37
C ILE A 126 -16.83 7.98 -13.63
N ASN A 127 -15.52 8.20 -13.49
CA ASN A 127 -14.90 9.52 -13.63
C ASN A 127 -15.04 10.07 -15.06
N THR A 128 -14.73 9.26 -16.07
CA THR A 128 -14.78 9.66 -17.49
C THR A 128 -16.21 9.87 -17.97
N ALA A 129 -17.15 8.98 -17.63
CA ALA A 129 -18.55 9.15 -18.03
C ALA A 129 -19.19 10.36 -17.32
N CYS A 130 -18.73 10.67 -16.10
CA CYS A 130 -19.18 11.77 -15.26
C CYS A 130 -20.70 12.02 -15.31
N PRO A 131 -21.52 11.00 -15.00
CA PRO A 131 -22.96 11.14 -15.12
C PRO A 131 -23.53 12.09 -14.08
N TYR A 132 -24.73 12.60 -14.38
CA TYR A 132 -25.57 13.28 -13.42
C TYR A 132 -25.95 12.35 -12.26
N PHE A 133 -26.02 12.89 -11.05
CA PHE A 133 -26.59 12.20 -9.90
C PHE A 133 -27.54 13.10 -9.12
N HIS A 134 -28.46 12.47 -8.41
CA HIS A 134 -29.35 13.08 -7.42
C HIS A 134 -29.54 12.08 -6.26
N VAL A 135 -29.29 12.52 -5.02
CA VAL A 135 -29.45 11.69 -3.83
C VAL A 135 -30.67 12.11 -3.03
N ALA A 136 -31.37 11.12 -2.47
CA ALA A 136 -32.43 11.34 -1.50
C ALA A 136 -31.85 11.22 -0.09
N ASN A 137 -31.54 12.36 0.54
CA ASN A 137 -31.10 12.37 1.94
C ASN A 137 -32.27 11.98 2.86
N SER A 138 -32.01 11.11 3.84
CA SER A 138 -33.01 10.74 4.87
C SER A 138 -33.43 11.97 5.67
N ASN A 139 -34.70 12.08 6.07
CA ASN A 139 -35.19 13.18 6.92
C ASN A 139 -34.85 13.00 8.41
N SER A 140 -34.29 11.86 8.81
CA SER A 140 -33.92 11.62 10.21
C SER A 140 -32.84 12.61 10.68
N PRO A 141 -32.98 13.22 11.88
CA PRO A 141 -32.06 14.26 12.36
C PRO A 141 -30.58 13.83 12.42
N ASN A 142 -30.34 12.56 12.74
CA ASN A 142 -28.99 12.00 12.93
C ASN A 142 -28.50 11.17 11.74
N ALA A 143 -29.28 11.10 10.65
CA ALA A 143 -28.83 10.37 9.47
C ALA A 143 -27.75 11.17 8.73
N PRO A 144 -26.67 10.52 8.28
CA PRO A 144 -25.62 11.20 7.54
C PRO A 144 -26.18 11.80 6.26
N LYS A 145 -25.72 13.01 5.94
CA LYS A 145 -26.15 13.77 4.78
C LYS A 145 -25.05 13.77 3.73
N MET A 146 -25.43 13.47 2.50
CA MET A 146 -24.54 13.55 1.36
C MET A 146 -24.61 14.97 0.78
N GLU A 147 -23.44 15.57 0.55
CA GLU A 147 -23.29 16.87 -0.09
C GLU A 147 -22.26 16.77 -1.24
N PRO A 148 -22.54 17.34 -2.42
CA PRO A 148 -23.81 17.96 -2.80
C PRO A 148 -24.91 16.91 -3.05
N THR A 149 -26.17 17.31 -2.88
CA THR A 149 -27.33 16.40 -3.11
C THR A 149 -27.64 16.12 -4.58
N LYS A 150 -27.14 16.95 -5.49
CA LYS A 150 -27.26 16.78 -6.93
C LYS A 150 -26.03 17.33 -7.61
N GLY A 151 -25.63 16.72 -8.72
CA GLY A 151 -24.45 17.18 -9.43
C GLY A 151 -23.98 16.16 -10.45
N LYS A 152 -22.67 15.98 -10.52
CA LYS A 152 -21.98 15.08 -11.43
C LYS A 152 -21.05 14.16 -10.63
N LEU A 153 -20.93 12.88 -10.99
CA LEU A 153 -20.11 11.96 -10.19
C LEU A 153 -18.61 12.32 -10.21
N CYS A 154 -18.07 12.83 -11.32
CA CYS A 154 -16.68 13.34 -11.33
C CYS A 154 -16.49 14.63 -10.51
N GLY A 155 -17.53 15.13 -9.84
CA GLY A 155 -17.46 16.22 -8.89
C GLY A 155 -16.94 15.78 -7.51
N PHE A 156 -16.94 14.48 -7.22
CA PHE A 156 -16.28 13.87 -6.05
C PHE A 156 -14.77 13.74 -6.31
N THR A 157 -14.12 14.88 -6.55
CA THR A 157 -12.74 14.93 -7.03
C THR A 157 -11.76 14.36 -6.04
N ASP A 158 -11.95 14.64 -4.75
CA ASP A 158 -11.03 14.22 -3.70
C ASP A 158 -11.16 12.72 -3.47
N GLU A 159 -12.39 12.20 -3.42
CA GLU A 159 -12.68 10.78 -3.28
C GLU A 159 -12.14 9.96 -4.46
N ILE A 160 -12.42 10.41 -5.69
CA ILE A 160 -11.94 9.73 -6.90
C ILE A 160 -10.42 9.75 -6.97
N SER A 161 -9.79 10.90 -6.69
CA SER A 161 -8.33 11.02 -6.72
C SER A 161 -7.66 10.14 -5.66
N ALA A 162 -8.23 10.07 -4.46
CA ALA A 162 -7.76 9.19 -3.40
C ALA A 162 -7.83 7.72 -3.83
N ILE A 163 -8.97 7.27 -4.37
CA ILE A 163 -9.15 5.89 -4.84
C ILE A 163 -8.19 5.58 -6.00
N GLN A 164 -8.04 6.48 -6.96
CA GLN A 164 -7.11 6.31 -8.09
C GLN A 164 -5.65 6.21 -7.60
N LYS A 165 -5.25 7.04 -6.64
CA LYS A 165 -3.90 6.96 -6.03
C LYS A 165 -3.70 5.62 -5.33
N MET A 166 -4.66 5.17 -4.52
CA MET A 166 -4.56 3.87 -3.85
C MET A 166 -4.40 2.71 -4.83
N ILE A 167 -5.16 2.73 -5.93
CA ILE A 167 -5.05 1.70 -6.97
C ILE A 167 -3.67 1.76 -7.62
N ALA A 168 -3.17 2.94 -7.94
CA ALA A 168 -1.84 3.12 -8.53
C ALA A 168 -0.71 2.65 -7.59
N ASP A 169 -0.73 3.07 -6.32
CA ASP A 169 0.24 2.64 -5.31
C ASP A 169 0.19 1.11 -5.10
N ALA A 170 -1.01 0.52 -5.08
CA ALA A 170 -1.17 -0.93 -4.95
C ALA A 170 -0.69 -1.69 -6.19
N GLN A 171 -0.87 -1.15 -7.40
CA GLN A 171 -0.31 -1.72 -8.63
C GLN A 171 1.22 -1.66 -8.60
N GLU A 172 1.79 -0.54 -8.17
CA GLU A 172 3.24 -0.41 -8.02
C GLU A 172 3.82 -1.37 -6.97
N LEU A 173 3.08 -1.59 -5.87
CA LEU A 173 3.40 -2.57 -4.84
C LEU A 173 3.42 -3.98 -5.43
N VAL A 174 2.38 -4.38 -6.16
CA VAL A 174 2.29 -5.72 -6.76
C VAL A 174 3.43 -5.94 -7.75
N ASN A 175 3.83 -4.91 -8.51
CA ASN A 175 4.95 -4.99 -9.45
C ASN A 175 6.29 -5.35 -8.76
N GLN A 176 6.49 -4.96 -7.50
CA GLN A 176 7.71 -5.30 -6.74
C GLN A 176 7.87 -6.80 -6.50
N THR A 177 6.76 -7.56 -6.52
CA THR A 177 6.77 -9.02 -6.31
C THR A 177 7.69 -9.73 -7.31
N SER A 178 7.74 -9.26 -8.56
CA SER A 178 8.61 -9.82 -9.60
C SER A 178 10.10 -9.61 -9.31
N ALA A 179 10.47 -8.46 -8.75
CA ALA A 179 11.84 -8.14 -8.36
C ALA A 179 12.29 -9.01 -7.18
N ILE A 180 11.41 -9.27 -6.22
CA ILE A 180 11.69 -10.18 -5.09
C ILE A 180 11.89 -11.61 -5.59
N ASN A 181 10.99 -12.11 -6.44
CA ASN A 181 11.05 -13.48 -6.96
C ASN A 181 12.28 -13.70 -7.86
N SER A 182 12.71 -12.70 -8.61
CA SER A 182 13.88 -12.82 -9.50
C SER A 182 15.22 -12.78 -8.75
N ASN A 183 15.22 -12.35 -7.49
CA ASN A 183 16.43 -12.18 -6.67
C ASN A 183 16.31 -13.00 -5.37
N GLU A 184 16.12 -14.31 -5.50
CA GLU A 184 16.00 -15.21 -4.34
C GLU A 184 17.26 -15.18 -3.44
N GLN A 185 17.05 -15.30 -2.13
CA GLN A 185 18.11 -15.24 -1.10
C GLN A 185 18.36 -16.62 -0.46
N THR A 186 18.20 -17.69 -1.23
CA THR A 186 18.28 -19.09 -0.76
C THR A 186 19.71 -19.65 -0.79
N ALA A 187 20.56 -19.14 -1.68
CA ALA A 187 21.94 -19.59 -1.81
C ALA A 187 22.81 -19.03 -0.67
N PRO A 188 23.58 -19.89 0.05
CA PRO A 188 24.53 -19.41 1.05
C PRO A 188 25.68 -18.65 0.36
N VAL A 189 26.18 -17.62 1.03
CA VAL A 189 27.29 -16.78 0.55
C VAL A 189 28.55 -17.00 1.39
N GLY A 190 29.72 -16.82 0.79
CA GLY A 190 31.00 -16.99 1.47
C GLY A 190 32.18 -16.93 0.50
N GLY A 191 33.39 -17.07 1.04
CA GLY A 191 34.58 -17.23 0.21
C GLY A 191 34.57 -18.54 -0.56
N SER A 192 35.32 -18.60 -1.66
CA SER A 192 35.41 -19.78 -2.52
C SER A 192 36.74 -20.53 -2.34
N ASN A 193 36.73 -21.85 -2.55
CA ASN A 193 37.94 -22.70 -2.57
C ASN A 193 38.81 -22.61 -1.30
N GLY A 194 38.18 -22.53 -0.12
CA GLY A 194 38.87 -22.45 1.17
C GLY A 194 39.49 -21.08 1.47
N LYS A 195 39.27 -20.07 0.62
CA LYS A 195 39.71 -18.69 0.87
C LYS A 195 38.73 -17.97 1.79
N PRO A 196 39.21 -17.08 2.69
CA PRO A 196 38.34 -16.17 3.43
C PRO A 196 37.54 -15.28 2.47
N PHE A 197 36.33 -14.90 2.89
CA PHE A 197 35.48 -13.98 2.12
C PHE A 197 36.13 -12.60 1.96
N ASN A 198 36.24 -12.13 0.72
CA ASN A 198 36.69 -10.79 0.38
C ASN A 198 35.54 -9.93 -0.17
N PRO A 199 35.09 -8.89 0.55
CA PRO A 199 33.96 -8.05 0.12
C PRO A 199 34.21 -7.25 -1.16
N TYR A 200 35.47 -7.06 -1.57
CA TYR A 200 35.80 -6.37 -2.82
C TYR A 200 35.58 -7.25 -4.07
N THR A 201 35.62 -8.58 -3.93
CA THR A 201 35.61 -9.51 -5.08
C THR A 201 34.51 -10.55 -5.02
N ASP A 202 34.07 -10.95 -3.82
CA ASP A 202 33.21 -12.12 -3.62
C ASP A 202 31.74 -11.72 -3.37
N ALA A 203 31.41 -10.45 -3.57
CA ALA A 203 30.11 -9.86 -3.21
C ALA A 203 29.18 -9.59 -4.41
N SER A 204 29.33 -10.30 -5.53
CA SER A 204 28.47 -10.10 -6.71
C SER A 204 26.99 -10.33 -6.43
N PHE A 205 26.65 -11.18 -5.46
CA PHE A 205 25.28 -11.42 -4.99
C PHE A 205 24.63 -10.17 -4.38
N ALA A 206 25.43 -9.20 -3.90
CA ALA A 206 24.94 -8.04 -3.17
C ALA A 206 24.01 -7.16 -4.00
N GLN A 207 24.19 -7.12 -5.34
CA GLN A 207 23.29 -6.38 -6.22
C GLN A 207 21.86 -6.95 -6.21
N GLY A 208 21.75 -8.28 -6.26
CA GLY A 208 20.44 -8.96 -6.18
C GLY A 208 19.85 -8.88 -4.78
N MET A 209 20.69 -9.02 -3.73
CA MET A 209 20.28 -8.82 -2.34
C MET A 209 19.72 -7.41 -2.11
N LEU A 210 20.37 -6.37 -2.65
CA LEU A 210 19.91 -4.99 -2.57
C LEU A 210 18.59 -4.79 -3.31
N ALA A 211 18.49 -5.27 -4.55
CA ALA A 211 17.24 -5.19 -5.32
C ALA A 211 16.07 -5.88 -4.61
N ASN A 212 16.31 -7.03 -3.96
CA ASN A 212 15.31 -7.73 -3.17
C ASN A 212 14.89 -6.92 -1.94
N ALA A 213 15.85 -6.46 -1.13
CA ALA A 213 15.58 -5.72 0.10
C ALA A 213 14.87 -4.39 -0.18
N SER A 214 15.34 -3.61 -1.16
CA SER A 214 14.70 -2.35 -1.57
C SER A 214 13.30 -2.56 -2.14
N ALA A 215 13.05 -3.66 -2.86
CA ALA A 215 11.71 -4.01 -3.32
C ALA A 215 10.76 -4.32 -2.15
N GLN A 216 11.21 -5.07 -1.13
CA GLN A 216 10.42 -5.33 0.07
C GLN A 216 10.14 -4.04 0.87
N ALA A 217 11.14 -3.18 1.04
CA ALA A 217 10.99 -1.89 1.70
C ALA A 217 9.96 -1.02 0.97
N LYS A 218 10.05 -0.96 -0.36
CA LYS A 218 9.11 -0.22 -1.20
C LYS A 218 7.69 -0.77 -1.13
N MET A 219 7.50 -2.09 -1.05
CA MET A 219 6.17 -2.68 -0.81
C MET A 219 5.57 -2.23 0.51
N LEU A 220 6.38 -2.21 1.58
CA LEU A 220 5.92 -1.77 2.90
C LEU A 220 5.54 -0.28 2.90
N ASP A 221 6.34 0.57 2.26
CA ASP A 221 6.04 2.00 2.15
C ASP A 221 4.76 2.25 1.35
N LEU A 222 4.60 1.61 0.18
CA LEU A 222 3.40 1.73 -0.64
C LEU A 222 2.15 1.20 0.11
N ALA A 223 2.26 0.11 0.85
CA ALA A 223 1.17 -0.40 1.68
C ALA A 223 0.76 0.62 2.75
N HIS A 224 1.73 1.28 3.37
CA HIS A 224 1.48 2.35 4.31
C HIS A 224 0.80 3.55 3.63
N GLN A 225 1.28 3.98 2.46
CA GLN A 225 0.67 5.08 1.69
C GLN A 225 -0.79 4.80 1.30
N VAL A 226 -1.11 3.59 0.84
CA VAL A 226 -2.49 3.16 0.54
C VAL A 226 -3.36 3.32 1.78
N GLY A 227 -2.89 2.85 2.95
CA GLY A 227 -3.61 2.98 4.21
C GLY A 227 -3.84 4.43 4.62
N GLN A 228 -2.84 5.30 4.47
CA GLN A 228 -2.95 6.71 4.84
C GLN A 228 -3.88 7.52 3.92
N THR A 229 -4.00 7.12 2.65
CA THR A 229 -4.81 7.83 1.65
C THR A 229 -6.31 7.81 1.96
N LEU A 230 -6.81 6.81 2.69
CA LEU A 230 -8.21 6.72 3.14
C LEU A 230 -8.37 6.77 4.66
N ASN A 231 -7.29 6.92 5.42
CA ASN A 231 -7.36 6.95 6.87
C ASN A 231 -8.14 8.20 7.33
N PRO A 232 -9.35 8.05 7.91
CA PRO A 232 -10.20 9.19 8.23
C PRO A 232 -9.57 10.20 9.18
N ASP A 233 -8.59 9.81 9.99
CA ASP A 233 -7.91 10.71 10.93
C ASP A 233 -6.99 11.72 10.23
N ASN A 234 -6.57 11.43 8.99
CA ASN A 234 -5.67 12.26 8.19
C ASN A 234 -6.38 12.99 7.04
N LEU A 235 -7.68 12.76 6.84
CA LEU A 235 -8.44 13.37 5.75
C LEU A 235 -8.95 14.76 6.12
N THR A 236 -8.71 15.70 5.20
CA THR A 236 -9.38 17.01 5.16
C THR A 236 -10.26 17.07 3.91
N GLY A 237 -11.46 17.65 4.01
CA GLY A 237 -12.41 17.75 2.88
C GLY A 237 -13.45 16.63 2.82
N PHE A 238 -13.05 15.39 2.53
CA PHE A 238 -13.98 14.27 2.28
C PHE A 238 -14.11 13.26 3.43
N GLN A 239 -13.65 13.60 4.62
CA GLN A 239 -13.73 12.74 5.81
C GLN A 239 -15.16 12.26 6.11
N ASN A 240 -16.16 13.14 5.94
CA ASN A 240 -17.56 12.81 6.15
C ASN A 240 -18.04 11.70 5.20
N PHE A 241 -17.64 11.77 3.93
CA PHE A 241 -17.95 10.74 2.95
C PHE A 241 -17.37 9.39 3.39
N VAL A 242 -16.10 9.37 3.82
CA VAL A 242 -15.46 8.14 4.25
C VAL A 242 -16.13 7.55 5.49
N LYS A 243 -16.24 8.32 6.58
CA LYS A 243 -16.75 7.82 7.86
C LYS A 243 -18.20 7.36 7.79
N ASN A 244 -19.04 8.09 7.08
CA ASN A 244 -20.49 7.91 7.16
C ASN A 244 -21.10 7.12 5.99
N PHE A 245 -20.37 6.99 4.87
CA PHE A 245 -20.88 6.28 3.68
C PHE A 245 -19.93 5.17 3.25
N LEU A 246 -18.68 5.48 2.90
CA LEU A 246 -17.75 4.49 2.34
C LEU A 246 -17.38 3.39 3.35
N ALA A 247 -17.18 3.77 4.61
CA ALA A 247 -16.76 2.88 5.68
C ALA A 247 -17.92 2.21 6.45
N THR A 248 -19.16 2.37 5.99
CA THR A 248 -20.36 1.81 6.63
C THR A 248 -20.96 0.67 5.80
N CYS A 249 -21.87 -0.10 6.42
CA CYS A 249 -22.69 -1.07 5.69
C CYS A 249 -24.09 -1.17 6.28
N ASN A 250 -25.09 -0.96 5.43
CA ASN A 250 -26.51 -1.00 5.79
C ASN A 250 -27.13 -2.40 5.66
N ASN A 251 -26.39 -3.38 5.15
CA ASN A 251 -26.90 -4.75 5.01
C ASN A 251 -27.25 -5.34 6.39
N PRO A 252 -28.40 -6.02 6.52
CA PRO A 252 -28.78 -6.67 7.77
C PRO A 252 -27.81 -7.81 8.12
N SER A 253 -27.70 -8.08 9.42
CA SER A 253 -26.92 -9.23 9.91
C SER A 253 -27.50 -10.55 9.39
N THR A 254 -26.64 -11.42 8.87
CA THR A 254 -27.03 -12.75 8.36
C THR A 254 -27.14 -13.80 9.47
N ALA A 255 -26.78 -13.46 10.71
CA ALA A 255 -26.72 -14.43 11.80
C ALA A 255 -28.09 -14.74 12.43
N GLY A 256 -29.13 -13.93 12.19
CA GLY A 256 -30.46 -14.13 12.80
C GLY A 256 -30.50 -14.07 14.34
N THR A 257 -29.36 -13.87 15.00
CA THR A 257 -29.16 -13.99 16.46
C THR A 257 -29.12 -12.65 17.19
N GLY A 258 -29.56 -11.54 16.58
CA GLY A 258 -29.45 -10.21 17.20
C GLY A 258 -28.00 -9.73 17.43
N SER A 259 -27.01 -10.47 16.93
CA SER A 259 -25.60 -10.09 16.94
C SER A 259 -25.20 -9.39 15.64
N THR A 260 -24.23 -8.48 15.74
CA THR A 260 -23.65 -7.67 14.65
C THR A 260 -22.64 -8.47 13.81
N GLN A 261 -23.03 -9.62 13.25
CA GLN A 261 -22.23 -10.25 12.20
C GLN A 261 -22.57 -9.60 10.85
N GLY A 262 -21.65 -8.81 10.30
CA GLY A 262 -21.82 -8.16 8.99
C GLY A 262 -22.03 -9.19 7.86
N SER A 263 -22.79 -8.80 6.82
CA SER A 263 -22.98 -9.63 5.63
C SER A 263 -21.64 -9.96 4.96
N ALA A 264 -21.48 -11.17 4.44
CA ALA A 264 -20.26 -11.60 3.75
C ALA A 264 -19.82 -10.59 2.65
N PRO A 265 -18.51 -10.47 2.38
CA PRO A 265 -18.02 -9.65 1.27
C PRO A 265 -18.71 -9.99 -0.05
N GLY A 266 -18.87 -9.00 -0.94
CA GLY A 266 -19.55 -9.20 -2.21
C GLY A 266 -21.08 -9.33 -2.12
N THR A 267 -21.70 -9.14 -0.94
CA THR A 267 -23.16 -9.24 -0.77
C THR A 267 -23.87 -7.93 -1.11
N VAL A 268 -24.82 -8.01 -2.04
CA VAL A 268 -25.72 -6.91 -2.40
C VAL A 268 -27.13 -7.23 -1.94
N THR A 269 -27.76 -6.29 -1.23
CA THR A 269 -29.14 -6.36 -0.74
C THR A 269 -29.91 -5.10 -1.14
N THR A 270 -31.21 -5.06 -0.87
CA THR A 270 -32.02 -3.86 -1.06
C THR A 270 -31.61 -2.69 -0.15
N GLN A 271 -30.77 -2.93 0.86
CA GLN A 271 -30.28 -1.90 1.79
C GLN A 271 -28.84 -1.45 1.49
N THR A 272 -28.12 -2.10 0.57
CA THR A 272 -26.70 -1.78 0.30
C THR A 272 -26.47 -0.33 -0.12
N PHE A 273 -27.43 0.27 -0.83
CA PHE A 273 -27.32 1.63 -1.35
C PHE A 273 -26.97 2.65 -0.26
N ALA A 274 -26.24 3.70 -0.65
CA ALA A 274 -25.74 4.75 0.26
C ALA A 274 -24.81 4.25 1.39
N SER A 275 -24.25 3.05 1.28
CA SER A 275 -23.18 2.55 2.15
C SER A 275 -22.14 1.77 1.33
N GLY A 276 -20.91 1.68 1.80
CA GLY A 276 -19.82 1.03 1.06
C GLY A 276 -19.94 -0.49 1.02
N CYS A 277 -20.34 -1.13 2.14
CA CYS A 277 -20.49 -2.60 2.27
C CYS A 277 -19.30 -3.41 1.70
N ALA A 278 -18.09 -2.87 1.85
CA ALA A 278 -16.84 -3.45 1.36
C ALA A 278 -15.78 -3.60 2.46
N TYR A 279 -16.20 -3.60 3.74
CA TYR A 279 -15.30 -3.76 4.90
C TYR A 279 -14.16 -2.72 4.95
N VAL A 280 -14.39 -1.49 4.49
CA VAL A 280 -13.34 -0.45 4.37
C VAL A 280 -12.72 -0.12 5.73
N GLU A 281 -13.52 0.16 6.77
CA GLU A 281 -13.01 0.44 8.13
C GLU A 281 -12.17 -0.72 8.68
N GLN A 282 -12.69 -1.94 8.58
CA GLN A 282 -12.02 -3.14 9.05
C GLN A 282 -10.71 -3.38 8.28
N THR A 283 -10.69 -3.12 6.98
CA THR A 283 -9.50 -3.29 6.13
C THR A 283 -8.42 -2.27 6.47
N ILE A 284 -8.79 -1.00 6.70
CA ILE A 284 -7.86 0.05 7.17
C ILE A 284 -7.25 -0.35 8.52
N THR A 285 -8.10 -0.84 9.44
CA THR A 285 -7.67 -1.30 10.77
C THR A 285 -6.74 -2.51 10.66
N ASN A 286 -7.09 -3.51 9.84
CA ASN A 286 -6.28 -4.70 9.63
C ASN A 286 -4.93 -4.36 8.98
N LEU A 287 -4.90 -3.42 8.04
CA LEU A 287 -3.67 -2.93 7.41
C LEU A 287 -2.77 -2.20 8.42
N SER A 288 -3.34 -1.32 9.24
CA SER A 288 -2.60 -0.65 10.31
C SER A 288 -2.00 -1.67 11.29
N ASN A 289 -2.81 -2.67 11.69
CA ASN A 289 -2.36 -3.75 12.54
C ASN A 289 -1.28 -4.60 11.88
N SER A 290 -1.40 -4.96 10.60
CA SER A 290 -0.39 -5.75 9.91
C SER A 290 0.95 -5.02 9.82
N ILE A 291 0.93 -3.72 9.50
CA ILE A 291 2.13 -2.87 9.50
C ILE A 291 2.75 -2.81 10.90
N ALA A 292 1.94 -2.62 11.94
CA ALA A 292 2.43 -2.59 13.32
C ALA A 292 3.09 -3.91 13.77
N HIS A 293 2.60 -5.05 13.28
CA HIS A 293 3.18 -6.37 13.56
C HIS A 293 4.35 -6.73 12.64
N PHE A 294 4.61 -5.96 11.58
CA PHE A 294 5.71 -6.17 10.63
C PHE A 294 7.04 -5.54 11.08
N GLY A 295 7.10 -4.92 12.26
CA GLY A 295 8.27 -4.15 12.70
C GLY A 295 9.57 -4.95 12.86
N THR A 296 9.50 -6.27 13.07
CA THR A 296 10.71 -7.12 13.09
C THR A 296 11.25 -7.33 11.68
N GLN A 297 10.37 -7.61 10.72
CA GLN A 297 10.71 -7.81 9.32
C GLN A 297 11.19 -6.50 8.68
N GLU A 298 10.56 -5.37 9.00
CA GLU A 298 11.00 -4.03 8.61
C GLU A 298 12.46 -3.78 9.01
N GLN A 299 12.83 -4.11 10.25
CA GLN A 299 14.21 -3.97 10.73
C GLN A 299 15.18 -4.91 9.99
N GLN A 300 14.76 -6.14 9.71
CA GLN A 300 15.58 -7.11 8.97
C GLN A 300 15.78 -6.68 7.52
N ILE A 301 14.75 -6.15 6.87
CA ILE A 301 14.83 -5.58 5.51
C ILE A 301 15.81 -4.42 5.49
N GLN A 302 15.71 -3.47 6.44
CA GLN A 302 16.64 -2.35 6.51
C GLN A 302 18.09 -2.80 6.75
N GLN A 303 18.29 -3.80 7.60
CA GLN A 303 19.62 -4.39 7.81
C GLN A 303 20.15 -5.04 6.54
N ALA A 304 19.32 -5.81 5.83
CA ALA A 304 19.70 -6.44 4.57
C ALA A 304 20.03 -5.41 3.49
N GLU A 305 19.23 -4.34 3.37
CA GLU A 305 19.46 -3.24 2.45
C GLU A 305 20.79 -2.53 2.75
N ASN A 306 21.04 -2.17 4.02
CA ASN A 306 22.29 -1.51 4.43
C ASN A 306 23.52 -2.39 4.19
N ILE A 307 23.42 -3.70 4.49
CA ILE A 307 24.51 -4.66 4.24
C ILE A 307 24.76 -4.79 2.74
N ALA A 308 23.70 -4.94 1.94
CA ALA A 308 23.81 -5.09 0.51
C ALA A 308 24.37 -3.84 -0.17
N ASP A 309 23.89 -2.64 0.19
CA ASP A 309 24.47 -1.37 -0.27
C ASP A 309 25.94 -1.26 0.11
N THR A 310 26.28 -1.64 1.35
CA THR A 310 27.67 -1.65 1.81
C THR A 310 28.54 -2.58 0.98
N LEU A 311 28.05 -3.76 0.62
CA LEU A 311 28.80 -4.71 -0.18
C LEU A 311 28.93 -4.27 -1.65
N VAL A 312 27.86 -3.74 -2.24
CA VAL A 312 27.88 -3.16 -3.61
C VAL A 312 28.87 -2.00 -3.67
N ASN A 313 28.86 -1.14 -2.67
CA ASN A 313 29.65 0.09 -2.62
C ASN A 313 30.84 0.00 -1.65
N PHE A 314 31.41 -1.21 -1.45
CA PHE A 314 32.32 -1.47 -0.32
C PHE A 314 33.50 -0.53 -0.24
N LYS A 315 34.21 -0.31 -1.36
CA LYS A 315 35.34 0.63 -1.41
C LYS A 315 34.92 2.05 -1.00
N SER A 316 33.76 2.50 -1.46
CA SER A 316 33.25 3.84 -1.15
C SER A 316 32.87 3.96 0.32
N ARG A 317 32.08 3.02 0.85
CA ARG A 317 31.64 3.00 2.26
C ARG A 317 32.80 2.84 3.23
N TYR A 318 33.80 2.07 2.86
CA TYR A 318 35.02 1.91 3.64
C TYR A 318 35.84 3.22 3.69
N ASN A 319 35.94 3.94 2.58
CA ASN A 319 36.55 5.27 2.55
C ASN A 319 35.73 6.29 3.35
N GLU A 320 34.40 6.22 3.27
CA GLU A 320 33.48 7.06 4.03
C GLU A 320 33.69 6.90 5.54
N LEU A 321 33.84 5.66 6.03
CA LEU A 321 34.21 5.39 7.43
C LEU A 321 35.51 6.09 7.83
N GLY A 322 36.52 6.09 6.96
CA GLY A 322 37.77 6.81 7.17
C GLY A 322 37.59 8.33 7.21
N ASN A 323 36.73 8.88 6.36
CA ASN A 323 36.40 10.30 6.36
C ASN A 323 35.63 10.70 7.62
N THR A 324 34.69 9.88 8.08
CA THR A 324 33.96 10.09 9.34
C THR A 324 34.93 10.07 10.52
N TYR A 325 35.90 9.15 10.54
CA TYR A 325 36.98 9.16 11.55
C TYR A 325 37.73 10.50 11.56
N ASN A 326 38.17 11.00 10.40
CA ASN A 326 38.90 12.27 10.30
C ASN A 326 38.04 13.46 10.77
N SER A 327 36.75 13.47 10.43
CA SER A 327 35.79 14.47 10.89
C SER A 327 35.61 14.45 12.41
N ILE A 328 35.48 13.26 13.01
CA ILE A 328 35.38 13.10 14.47
C ILE A 328 36.66 13.60 15.15
N THR A 329 37.84 13.21 14.67
CA THR A 329 39.12 13.68 15.21
C THR A 329 39.25 15.21 15.13
N THR A 330 38.84 15.80 14.01
CA THR A 330 38.85 17.27 13.81
C THR A 330 37.86 17.99 14.73
N ALA A 331 36.70 17.39 14.98
CA ALA A 331 35.73 17.94 15.91
C ALA A 331 36.27 17.90 17.35
N LEU A 332 36.83 16.77 17.77
CA LEU A 332 37.39 16.58 19.12
C LEU A 332 38.59 17.48 19.41
N SER A 333 39.43 17.77 18.41
CA SER A 333 40.56 18.68 18.59
C SER A 333 40.14 20.13 18.86
N LYS A 334 38.88 20.47 18.54
CA LYS A 334 38.29 21.81 18.79
C LYS A 334 37.53 21.89 20.10
N VAL A 335 37.34 20.79 20.83
CA VAL A 335 36.64 20.79 22.11
C VAL A 335 37.63 21.14 23.24
N PRO A 336 37.40 22.24 23.99
CA PRO A 336 38.27 22.63 25.08
C PRO A 336 38.24 21.62 26.23
N ASN A 337 39.38 21.44 26.91
CA ASN A 337 39.55 20.54 28.06
C ASN A 337 39.17 19.07 27.79
N ALA A 338 39.15 18.63 26.53
CA ALA A 338 38.75 17.29 26.12
C ALA A 338 39.93 16.30 25.97
N GLN A 339 41.03 16.49 26.69
CA GLN A 339 42.26 15.68 26.50
C GLN A 339 42.01 14.19 26.78
N SER A 340 41.18 13.87 27.78
CA SER A 340 40.76 12.51 28.12
C SER A 340 39.82 11.88 27.08
N LEU A 341 39.22 12.69 26.21
CA LEU A 341 38.24 12.27 25.20
C LEU A 341 38.87 12.06 23.81
N GLN A 342 40.14 12.45 23.62
CA GLN A 342 40.84 12.34 22.33
C GLN A 342 40.97 10.89 21.84
N ASN A 343 40.89 9.92 22.74
CA ASN A 343 40.96 8.49 22.43
C ASN A 343 39.59 7.85 22.15
N VAL A 344 38.51 8.63 21.99
CA VAL A 344 37.17 8.08 21.71
C VAL A 344 37.15 7.28 20.41
N VAL A 345 37.89 7.72 19.39
CA VAL A 345 38.12 6.94 18.17
C VAL A 345 39.61 6.67 18.01
N SER A 346 39.95 5.48 17.52
CA SER A 346 41.32 5.14 17.14
C SER A 346 41.33 4.23 15.92
N LYS A 347 42.47 4.13 15.23
CA LYS A 347 42.64 3.21 14.09
C LYS A 347 43.97 2.46 14.17
N LYS A 348 44.02 1.27 13.61
CA LYS A 348 45.24 0.44 13.53
C LYS A 348 45.36 -0.17 12.13
N ASN A 349 46.56 -0.09 11.55
CA ASN A 349 46.86 -0.71 10.27
C ASN A 349 47.09 -2.22 10.42
N ASN A 350 46.62 -2.99 9.46
CA ASN A 350 46.68 -4.44 9.34
C ASN A 350 46.91 -4.81 7.86
N PRO A 351 48.17 -4.76 7.38
CA PRO A 351 48.50 -5.04 5.98
C PRO A 351 48.28 -6.52 5.58
N TYR A 352 48.03 -7.41 6.54
CA TYR A 352 47.88 -8.85 6.33
C TYR A 352 46.40 -9.29 6.27
N SER A 353 45.47 -8.35 6.11
CA SER A 353 44.05 -8.67 6.07
C SER A 353 43.69 -9.50 4.83
N PRO A 354 43.25 -10.76 4.98
CA PRO A 354 42.88 -11.60 3.83
C PRO A 354 41.62 -11.11 3.12
N GLN A 355 40.90 -10.15 3.73
CA GLN A 355 39.67 -9.55 3.21
C GLN A 355 39.92 -8.19 2.52
N GLY A 356 41.18 -7.73 2.45
CA GLY A 356 41.51 -6.40 1.92
C GLY A 356 41.15 -5.23 2.84
N ILE A 357 40.73 -5.50 4.08
CA ILE A 357 40.41 -4.47 5.09
C ILE A 357 41.69 -4.13 5.85
N GLU A 358 42.44 -3.14 5.36
CA GLU A 358 43.77 -2.81 5.87
C GLU A 358 43.75 -1.95 7.14
N THR A 359 42.71 -1.17 7.37
CA THR A 359 42.57 -0.30 8.55
C THR A 359 41.41 -0.77 9.44
N ASN A 360 41.73 -1.09 10.69
CA ASN A 360 40.74 -1.38 11.73
C ASN A 360 40.42 -0.09 12.49
N TYR A 361 39.14 0.25 12.60
CA TYR A 361 38.64 1.39 13.38
C TYR A 361 38.07 0.89 14.72
N TYR A 362 38.32 1.64 15.79
CA TYR A 362 37.86 1.32 17.14
C TYR A 362 37.18 2.51 17.79
N LEU A 363 36.18 2.23 18.62
CA LEU A 363 35.51 3.19 19.49
C LEU A 363 35.82 2.85 20.94
N ASN A 364 36.29 3.81 21.74
CA ASN A 364 36.45 3.64 23.18
C ASN A 364 35.09 3.88 23.87
N PRO A 365 34.47 2.84 24.46
CA PRO A 365 33.13 2.95 25.04
C PRO A 365 33.08 3.93 26.21
N ASN A 366 34.15 4.02 27.01
CA ASN A 366 34.19 4.88 28.20
C ASN A 366 34.18 6.36 27.79
N SER A 367 35.06 6.75 26.87
CA SER A 367 35.13 8.12 26.35
C SER A 367 33.86 8.49 25.56
N TYR A 368 33.28 7.53 24.84
CA TYR A 368 32.00 7.72 24.14
C TYR A 368 30.84 7.99 25.11
N ASN A 369 30.72 7.21 26.18
CA ASN A 369 29.70 7.40 27.20
C ASN A 369 29.85 8.75 27.91
N GLN A 370 31.09 9.18 28.20
CA GLN A 370 31.35 10.51 28.77
C GLN A 370 30.88 11.64 27.84
N ILE A 371 31.16 11.55 26.54
CA ILE A 371 30.66 12.51 25.54
C ILE A 371 29.12 12.52 25.51
N GLN A 372 28.48 11.35 25.60
CA GLN A 372 27.03 11.24 25.60
C GLN A 372 26.41 11.92 26.84
N THR A 373 26.98 11.70 28.02
CA THR A 373 26.55 12.36 29.27
C THR A 373 26.72 13.87 29.17
N ILE A 374 27.89 14.35 28.74
CA ILE A 374 28.17 15.79 28.55
C ILE A 374 27.11 16.41 27.62
N ASN A 375 26.82 15.78 26.47
CA ASN A 375 25.82 16.28 25.53
C ASN A 375 24.39 16.32 26.14
N GLN A 376 24.01 15.32 26.93
CA GLN A 376 22.70 15.31 27.60
C GLN A 376 22.59 16.41 28.66
N GLU A 377 23.66 16.68 29.41
CA GLU A 377 23.71 17.73 30.43
C GLU A 377 23.67 19.13 29.80
N LEU A 378 24.43 19.34 28.72
CA LEU A 378 24.34 20.57 27.92
C LEU A 378 22.97 20.75 27.26
N GLY A 379 22.33 19.67 26.81
CA GLY A 379 20.98 19.68 26.27
C GLY A 379 19.90 20.03 27.30
N ARG A 380 20.14 19.71 28.57
CA ARG A 380 19.25 20.01 29.72
C ARG A 380 19.55 21.35 30.40
N ASN A 381 20.59 22.07 29.97
CA ASN A 381 20.99 23.32 30.61
C ASN A 381 19.97 24.46 30.33
N PRO A 382 19.27 24.99 31.35
CA PRO A 382 18.25 26.02 31.19
C PRO A 382 18.81 27.38 30.75
N PHE A 383 20.13 27.60 30.82
CA PHE A 383 20.79 28.84 30.39
C PHE A 383 21.21 28.83 28.91
N ARG A 384 21.00 27.73 28.18
CA ARG A 384 21.35 27.63 26.74
C ARG A 384 20.62 28.68 25.88
N LYS A 385 19.51 29.24 26.37
CA LYS A 385 18.74 30.33 25.73
C LYS A 385 18.79 31.66 26.49
N MET A 386 19.53 31.76 27.60
CA MET A 386 19.54 32.93 28.47
C MET A 386 20.95 33.52 28.56
N GLY A 387 21.32 34.37 27.59
CA GLY A 387 22.29 35.46 27.78
C GLY A 387 23.74 35.25 27.31
N ILE A 388 24.10 35.99 26.24
CA ILE A 388 25.42 36.56 25.92
C ILE A 388 26.61 35.59 25.83
N VAL A 389 26.69 34.87 24.71
CA VAL A 389 27.94 34.72 23.93
C VAL A 389 27.58 34.96 22.47
N SER A 390 27.76 36.21 22.02
CA SER A 390 27.79 36.53 20.59
C SER A 390 29.13 36.08 20.02
N SER A 391 29.23 34.83 19.60
CA SER A 391 30.24 34.43 18.62
C SER A 391 29.52 33.75 17.47
N GLN A 392 29.44 34.50 16.37
CA GLN A 392 29.16 34.04 15.00
C GLN A 392 28.12 32.93 14.88
N THR A 393 26.92 33.32 14.44
CA THR A 393 26.00 32.45 13.70
C THR A 393 26.69 31.90 12.45
N ASN A 394 27.51 30.86 12.63
CA ASN A 394 27.84 29.94 11.57
C ASN A 394 26.66 28.97 11.48
N ASN A 395 25.81 29.19 10.49
CA ASN A 395 24.97 28.16 9.91
C ASN A 395 25.88 27.10 9.27
N GLY A 396 26.55 26.30 10.10
CA GLY A 396 27.09 25.03 9.68
C GLY A 396 26.03 24.00 10.01
N ALA A 397 25.36 23.46 8.99
CA ALA A 397 24.61 22.23 9.14
C ALA A 397 25.54 21.21 9.84
N MET A 398 25.21 20.86 11.08
CA MET A 398 25.87 19.74 11.74
C MET A 398 25.42 18.49 11.00
N ASN A 399 26.24 18.04 10.04
CA ASN A 399 26.19 16.68 9.50
C ASN A 399 26.61 15.74 10.63
N GLY A 400 25.64 15.42 11.49
CA GLY A 400 25.82 14.67 12.73
C GLY A 400 25.37 13.23 12.58
N ILE A 401 26.01 12.33 13.34
CA ILE A 401 25.45 11.01 13.66
C ILE A 401 24.16 11.25 14.45
N GLY A 402 23.02 11.06 13.80
CA GLY A 402 21.70 11.24 14.40
C GLY A 402 21.27 10.04 15.23
N ILE A 403 21.41 10.11 16.55
CA ILE A 403 20.58 9.29 17.44
C ILE A 403 19.23 9.99 17.55
N GLN A 404 18.24 9.66 16.70
CA GLN A 404 16.87 10.09 17.01
C GLN A 404 16.31 9.17 18.09
N VAL A 405 16.03 9.79 19.25
CA VAL A 405 15.05 9.26 20.19
C VAL A 405 13.67 9.62 19.64
N GLY A 406 13.09 8.73 18.84
CA GLY A 406 11.73 8.87 18.31
C GLY A 406 10.69 8.39 19.33
N TYR A 407 9.75 9.27 19.70
CA TYR A 407 8.54 8.88 20.41
C TYR A 407 7.56 8.28 19.40
N LYS A 408 7.39 6.94 19.40
CA LYS A 408 6.34 6.28 18.61
C LYS A 408 5.17 5.96 19.55
N GLN A 409 4.09 6.71 19.41
CA GLN A 409 2.85 6.46 20.13
C GLN A 409 2.18 5.21 19.55
N PHE A 410 2.17 4.12 20.32
CA PHE A 410 1.42 2.91 19.96
C PHE A 410 -0.03 3.08 20.41
N PHE A 411 -0.98 3.13 19.47
CA PHE A 411 -2.40 3.12 19.80
C PHE A 411 -2.88 1.67 19.98
N GLY A 412 -3.16 1.30 21.24
CA GLY A 412 -3.72 0.01 21.62
C GLY A 412 -3.83 -0.13 23.13
N GLN A 413 -4.95 -0.66 23.64
CA GLN A 413 -5.33 -0.64 25.07
C GLN A 413 -4.33 -1.31 26.04
N LYS A 414 -3.30 -2.03 25.57
CA LYS A 414 -2.34 -2.77 26.41
C LYS A 414 -0.87 -2.35 26.30
N ARG A 415 -0.50 -1.34 25.50
CA ARG A 415 0.90 -0.87 25.40
C ARG A 415 0.96 0.64 25.24
N LYS A 416 0.61 1.37 26.31
CA LYS A 416 0.57 2.85 26.30
C LYS A 416 1.94 3.53 26.31
N TRP A 417 3.03 2.84 26.61
CA TRP A 417 4.35 3.46 26.75
C TRP A 417 5.47 2.47 26.39
N GLY A 418 6.34 2.87 25.47
CA GLY A 418 7.56 2.15 25.14
C GLY A 418 8.56 3.10 24.50
N ALA A 419 9.56 3.55 25.26
CA ALA A 419 10.71 4.23 24.71
C ALA A 419 11.61 3.17 24.03
N ARG A 420 11.99 3.40 22.77
CA ARG A 420 12.99 2.58 22.07
C ARG A 420 14.13 3.48 21.66
N TYR A 421 15.35 3.05 21.99
CA TYR A 421 16.58 3.70 21.55
C TYR A 421 16.90 3.23 20.14
N TYR A 422 16.99 4.16 19.20
CA TYR A 422 17.49 3.90 17.86
C TYR A 422 18.77 4.70 17.69
N GLY A 423 19.86 4.01 17.34
CA GLY A 423 21.05 4.64 16.79
C GLY A 423 21.04 4.41 15.29
N PHE A 424 20.99 5.48 14.50
CA PHE A 424 21.23 5.39 13.07
C PHE A 424 22.33 6.37 12.67
N PHE A 425 23.04 6.00 11.62
CA PHE A 425 23.97 6.87 10.92
C PHE A 425 23.22 7.38 9.70
N ASP A 426 22.72 8.62 9.79
CA ASP A 426 22.13 9.34 8.66
C ASP A 426 23.15 10.37 8.18
N TYR A 427 23.52 10.29 6.90
CA TYR A 427 24.29 11.31 6.20
C TYR A 427 23.38 11.90 5.12
N ASN A 428 22.55 12.87 5.52
CA ASN A 428 21.76 13.63 4.56
C ASN A 428 22.68 14.66 3.87
N HIS A 429 22.74 14.61 2.53
CA HIS A 429 23.45 15.61 1.73
C HIS A 429 22.63 16.90 1.67
N ALA A 430 23.16 17.98 2.25
CA ALA A 430 22.95 19.36 1.82
C ALA A 430 24.16 20.21 2.21
#